data_AF-A0A661S3G5-F1
#
_entry.id   AF-A0A661S3G5-F1
#
_cell.length_a   1.000
_cell.length_b   1.000
_cell.length_c   1.000
_cell.angle_alpha   90.00
_cell.angle_beta   90.00
_cell.angle_gamma   90.00
#
_symmetry.space_group_name_H-M   'P 1'
#
loop_
_entity.id
_entity.type
_entity.pdbx_description
1 polymer ?
#
loop_
_entity_poly.entity_id
_entity_poly.type
_entity_poly.pdbx_seq_one_letter_code
_entity_poly.pdbx_strand_id
1 'polypeptide(L)' 'MFYHLTRMAHMSHACVGCGQCSNACPSDINVFELFKSVAHDTQAAFEYSPGTDENEPPPLSVFYEKEFEEIVGIAKD' A
#
# COMPACT_ATOMS: atom_id res chain seq x y z
N MET A 1 13.82 -6.03 12.72
CA MET A 1 13.19 -4.71 12.50
C MET A 1 12.77 -4.49 11.04
N PHE A 2 13.71 -4.52 10.07
CA PHE A 2 13.42 -4.17 8.67
C PHE A 2 12.35 -5.02 7.98
N TYR A 3 12.26 -6.32 8.28
CA TYR A 3 11.26 -7.21 7.68
C TYR A 3 9.82 -6.68 7.81
N HIS A 4 9.43 -6.19 9.00
CA HIS A 4 8.06 -5.71 9.22
C HIS A 4 7.78 -4.41 8.46
N LEU A 5 8.76 -3.50 8.40
CA LEU A 5 8.63 -2.26 7.63
C LEU A 5 8.52 -2.54 6.13
N THR A 6 9.37 -3.41 5.58
CA THR A 6 9.30 -3.81 4.18
C THR A 6 7.97 -4.48 3.85
N ARG A 7 7.47 -5.35 4.73
CA ARG A 7 6.18 -6.01 4.51
C ARG A 7 5.02 -5.02 4.59
N MET A 8 5.05 -4.05 5.50
CA MET A 8 4.03 -2.99 5.54
C MET A 8 4.05 -2.13 4.28
N ALA A 9 5.22 -1.71 3.81
CA ALA A 9 5.35 -0.94 2.57
C ALA A 9 4.77 -1.71 1.37
N HIS A 10 5.12 -3.00 1.22
CA HIS A 10 4.58 -3.83 0.15
C HIS A 10 3.06 -4.04 0.26
N MET A 11 2.54 -4.27 1.47
CA MET A 11 1.10 -4.52 1.65
C MET A 11 0.25 -3.25 1.59
N SER A 12 0.85 -2.06 1.75
CA SER A 12 0.12 -0.80 1.81
C SER A 12 -0.71 -0.53 0.55
N HIS A 13 -0.16 -0.73 -0.65
CA HIS A 13 -0.96 -0.58 -1.86
C HIS A 13 -1.72 -1.87 -2.26
N ALA A 14 -1.24 -3.06 -1.86
CA ALA A 14 -1.80 -4.35 -2.31
C ALA A 14 -2.88 -4.96 -1.41
N CYS A 15 -3.16 -4.41 -0.22
CA CYS A 15 -4.12 -4.99 0.72
C CYS A 15 -5.56 -4.92 0.20
N VAL A 16 -6.18 -6.09 -0.05
CA VAL A 16 -7.60 -6.22 -0.46
C VAL A 16 -8.58 -6.39 0.71
N GLY A 17 -8.11 -6.30 1.95
CA GLY A 17 -8.98 -6.39 3.13
C GLY A 17 -9.49 -7.80 3.50
N CYS A 18 -8.86 -8.88 3.02
CA CYS A 18 -9.36 -10.25 3.21
C CYS A 18 -9.11 -10.88 4.60
N GLY A 19 -8.29 -10.26 5.46
CA GLY A 19 -8.02 -10.76 6.82
C GLY A 19 -7.15 -12.04 6.92
N GLN A 20 -6.73 -12.62 5.78
CA GLN A 20 -5.98 -13.88 5.78
C GLN A 20 -4.61 -13.79 6.45
N CYS A 21 -4.03 -12.59 6.52
CA CYS A 21 -2.77 -12.34 7.23
C CYS A 21 -2.88 -12.61 8.74
N SER A 22 -3.99 -12.19 9.39
CA SER A 22 -4.25 -12.50 10.80
C SER A 22 -4.63 -13.97 10.96
N ASN A 23 -5.53 -14.48 10.11
CA ASN A 23 -6.01 -15.87 10.18
C ASN A 23 -4.88 -16.90 10.06
N ALA A 24 -3.88 -16.64 9.21
CA ALA A 24 -2.75 -17.52 9.00
C ALA A 24 -1.59 -17.29 10.00
N CYS A 25 -1.70 -16.33 10.93
CA CYS A 25 -0.60 -15.99 11.82
C CYS A 25 -0.38 -17.08 12.88
N PRO A 26 0.78 -17.77 12.92
CA PRO A 26 1.03 -18.83 13.90
C PRO A 26 1.21 -18.30 15.33
N SER A 27 1.40 -16.99 15.48
CA SER A 27 1.58 -16.31 16.76
C SER A 27 0.32 -15.59 17.23
N ASP A 28 -0.81 -15.77 16.53
CA ASP A 28 -2.11 -15.16 16.86
C ASP A 28 -2.08 -13.62 16.98
N ILE A 29 -1.24 -12.99 16.15
CA ILE A 29 -1.13 -11.53 16.09
C ILE A 29 -2.17 -11.00 15.11
N ASN A 30 -2.95 -10.01 15.54
CA ASN A 30 -3.89 -9.31 14.66
C ASN A 30 -3.18 -8.30 13.73
N VAL A 31 -2.46 -8.81 12.73
CA VAL A 31 -1.73 -7.98 11.75
C VAL A 31 -2.63 -7.31 10.71
N PHE A 32 -3.89 -7.75 10.58
CA PHE A 32 -4.88 -7.19 9.67
C PHE A 32 -5.08 -5.69 9.90
N GLU A 33 -5.29 -5.27 11.16
CA GLU A 33 -5.51 -3.86 11.49
C GLU A 33 -4.35 -2.97 11.04
N LEU A 34 -3.12 -3.45 11.28
CA LEU A 34 -1.91 -2.74 10.87
C LEU A 34 -1.84 -2.58 9.35
N PHE A 35 -2.03 -3.67 8.59
CA PHE A 35 -1.99 -3.61 7.14
C PHE A 35 -3.15 -2.84 6.55
N LYS A 36 -4.36 -2.93 7.13
CA LYS A 36 -5.53 -2.20 6.66
C LYS A 36 -5.39 -0.70 6.92
N SER A 37 -4.82 -0.31 8.05
CA SER A 37 -4.55 1.10 8.40
C SER A 37 -3.54 1.73 7.44
N VAL A 38 -2.37 1.13 7.24
CA VAL A 38 -1.37 1.70 6.30
C VAL A 38 -1.88 1.68 4.85
N ALA A 39 -2.71 0.69 4.51
CA ALA A 39 -3.27 0.59 3.18
C ALA A 39 -4.30 1.68 2.88
N HIS A 40 -5.13 2.04 3.86
CA HIS A 40 -6.11 3.13 3.70
C HIS A 40 -5.44 4.41 3.17
N ASP A 41 -4.35 4.84 3.81
CA ASP A 41 -3.71 6.11 3.48
C ASP A 41 -2.93 6.01 2.16
N THR A 42 -2.26 4.89 1.92
CA THR A 42 -1.48 4.70 0.68
C THR A 42 -2.39 4.54 -0.54
N GLN A 43 -3.44 3.73 -0.44
CA GLN A 43 -4.39 3.55 -1.55
C GLN A 43 -5.12 4.85 -1.88
N ALA A 44 -5.49 5.64 -0.86
CA ALA A 44 -6.10 6.96 -1.07
C ALA A 44 -5.14 7.93 -1.77
N ALA A 45 -3.85 7.95 -1.38
CA ALA A 45 -2.86 8.83 -1.97
C ALA A 45 -2.64 8.56 -3.47
N PHE A 46 -2.69 7.29 -3.88
CA PHE A 46 -2.52 6.88 -5.29
C PHE A 46 -3.86 6.72 -6.04
N GLU A 47 -4.99 7.04 -5.41
CA GLU A 47 -6.34 6.76 -5.96
C GLU A 47 -6.51 5.30 -6.45
N TYR A 48 -5.81 4.36 -5.81
CA TYR A 48 -5.64 2.99 -6.30
C TYR A 48 -6.51 1.99 -5.52
N SER A 49 -7.26 1.16 -6.25
CA SER A 49 -8.04 0.07 -5.67
C SER A 49 -7.44 -1.29 -6.10
N PRO A 50 -6.85 -2.07 -5.18
CA PRO A 50 -6.17 -3.31 -5.57
C PRO A 50 -7.16 -4.37 -6.09
N GLY A 51 -6.83 -4.93 -7.26
CA GLY A 51 -7.54 -6.07 -7.84
C GLY A 51 -8.85 -5.73 -8.55
N THR A 52 -9.15 -4.45 -8.80
CA THR A 52 -10.34 -4.05 -9.57
C THR A 52 -10.12 -4.04 -11.08
N ASP A 53 -8.90 -3.77 -11.54
CA ASP A 53 -8.50 -3.86 -12.95
C ASP A 53 -7.15 -4.60 -13.04
N GLU A 54 -7.07 -5.60 -13.91
CA GLU A 54 -5.87 -6.39 -14.17
C GLU A 54 -4.84 -5.66 -15.04
N ASN A 55 -5.29 -4.64 -15.79
CA ASN A 55 -4.46 -3.85 -16.69
C ASN A 55 -3.91 -2.58 -16.00
N GLU A 56 -4.43 -2.23 -14.82
CA GLU A 56 -3.93 -1.12 -14.03
C GLU A 56 -2.65 -1.55 -13.27
N PRO A 57 -1.49 -0.92 -13.53
CA PRO A 57 -0.26 -1.28 -12.86
C PRO A 57 -0.33 -0.91 -11.37
N PRO A 58 0.23 -1.73 -10.46
CA PRO A 58 0.33 -1.35 -9.06
C PRO A 58 1.16 -0.07 -8.86
N PRO A 59 0.84 0.74 -7.83
CA PRO A 59 1.68 1.86 -7.42
C PRO A 59 3.15 1.44 -7.24
N LEU A 60 4.08 2.36 -7.55
CA LEU A 60 5.54 2.16 -7.46
C LEU A 60 6.14 1.11 -8.43
N SER A 61 5.32 0.47 -9.28
CA SER A 61 5.82 -0.41 -10.35
C SER A 61 6.10 0.34 -11.66
N VAL A 62 5.62 1.58 -11.75
CA VAL A 62 5.72 2.48 -12.89
C VAL A 62 6.11 3.88 -12.40
N PHE A 63 6.47 4.76 -13.34
CA PHE A 63 6.86 6.15 -13.05
C PHE A 63 5.94 7.12 -13.79
N TYR A 64 5.44 8.12 -13.07
CA TYR A 64 4.68 9.23 -13.61
C TYR A 64 5.40 10.54 -13.29
N GLU A 65 5.67 11.37 -14.30
CA GLU A 65 6.45 12.61 -14.13
C GLU A 65 5.77 13.62 -13.20
N LYS A 66 4.43 13.65 -13.19
CA LYS A 66 3.60 14.59 -12.43
C LYS A 66 2.83 13.91 -11.29
N GLU A 67 3.52 13.07 -10.53
CA GLU A 67 2.98 12.38 -9.36
C GLU A 67 3.63 12.93 -8.09
N PHE A 68 2.80 13.33 -7.11
CA PHE A 68 3.21 13.95 -5.83
C PHE A 68 4.23 15.08 -5.96
N GLU A 69 4.01 16.05 -6.86
CA GLU A 69 4.93 17.16 -7.11
C GLU A 69 5.27 17.96 -5.83
N GLU A 70 4.30 18.06 -4.91
CA GLU A 70 4.40 18.69 -3.60
C GLU A 70 5.31 17.94 -2.61
N ILE A 71 5.52 16.64 -2.82
CA ILE A 71 6.38 15.79 -1.98
C ILE A 71 7.79 15.69 -2.57
N VAL A 72 7.89 15.56 -3.90
CA VAL A 72 9.17 15.33 -4.59
C VAL A 72 9.92 16.61 -4.94
N GLY A 73 9.39 17.79 -4.55
CA GLY A 73 10.08 19.07 -4.64
C GLY A 73 10.19 19.62 -6.07
N ILE A 74 9.29 19.21 -6.96
CA ILE A 74 9.20 19.68 -8.36
C ILE A 74 7.99 20.59 -8.61
N ALA A 75 7.14 20.80 -7.59
CA ALA A 75 6.01 21.71 -7.67
C ALA A 75 6.47 23.12 -8.11
N LYS A 76 5.82 23.65 -9.15
CA LYS A 76 5.94 25.06 -9.53
C LYS A 76 4.89 25.83 -8.73
N ASP A 77 5.35 26.82 -7.97
CA ASP A 77 4.52 27.76 -7.18
C ASP A 77 3.29 28.28 -7.96
#